data_AF-A0A9D6I3F3-F1
#
_entry.id   AF-A0A9D6I3F3-F1
#
_cell.length_a   1.000
_cell.length_b   1.000
_cell.length_c   1.000
_cell.angle_alpha   90.00
_cell.angle_beta   90.00
_cell.angle_gamma   90.00
#
_symmetry.space_group_name_H-M   'P 1'
#
loop_
_entity.id
_entity.type
_entity.pdbx_description
1 polymer ?
#
loop_
_entity_poly.entity_id
_entity_poly.type
_entity_poly.pdbx_seq_one_letter_code
_entity_poly.pdbx_strand_id
1 'polypeptide(L)'
;MRRLRQPGIPLAGLEVAALPVDPDALLDSLAAAARRPKPVFAGLEREMASFRADDTPDTTGSARAIRAWDATRDSVETLADTLRAMDRASLAYREAYARLRGLYERLGQRAGERDRAVQGGLGRERDLAQRVARAADSLRRWEQVAYADFPDRLETAVRQSGRDVRQIPTDSSGVAHFTLPPGRWWIQARVRDPHNPFLERYWNFPVTLTGLVAVAVPLLDRTAIIRWRH
;
A
#
# COMPACT_ATOMS: atom_id res chain seq x y z
N MET A 1 -11.52 20.75 28.90
CA MET A 1 -10.43 20.53 27.92
C MET A 1 -10.99 19.88 26.66
N ARG A 2 -11.09 20.64 25.56
CA ARG A 2 -11.73 20.21 24.30
C ARG A 2 -10.62 19.61 23.41
N ARG A 3 -10.52 18.27 23.34
CA ARG A 3 -9.60 17.63 22.38
C ARG A 3 -10.14 17.87 20.97
N LEU A 4 -9.40 18.64 20.17
CA LEU A 4 -9.59 18.76 18.74
C LEU A 4 -9.58 17.34 18.14
N ARG A 5 -10.74 16.85 17.67
CA ARG A 5 -10.80 15.68 16.80
C ARG A 5 -10.04 16.03 15.53
N GLN A 6 -8.86 15.45 15.32
CA GLN A 6 -8.34 15.35 13.96
C GLN A 6 -9.33 14.47 13.18
N PRO A 7 -9.88 14.94 12.04
CA PRO A 7 -10.80 14.14 11.24
C PRO A 7 -9.98 13.09 10.49
N GLY A 8 -9.67 11.98 11.16
CA GLY A 8 -9.30 10.74 10.49
C GLY A 8 -10.57 10.00 10.06
N ILE A 9 -10.51 9.27 8.95
CA ILE A 9 -11.57 8.34 8.57
C ILE A 9 -11.64 7.25 9.64
N PRO A 10 -12.79 7.05 10.32
CA PRO A 10 -12.92 5.98 11.29
C PRO A 10 -12.74 4.63 10.59
N LEU A 11 -11.83 3.81 11.11
CA LEU A 11 -11.60 2.46 10.60
C LEU A 11 -12.53 1.51 11.33
N ALA A 12 -13.62 1.11 10.69
CA ALA A 12 -14.52 0.08 11.20
C ALA A 12 -13.96 -1.33 10.93
N GLY A 13 -14.17 -2.27 11.85
CA GLY A 13 -13.70 -3.65 11.71
C GLY A 13 -12.19 -3.84 11.85
N LEU A 14 -11.48 -2.84 12.39
CA LEU A 14 -10.06 -2.96 12.71
C LEU A 14 -9.92 -3.83 13.96
N GLU A 15 -9.28 -4.99 13.82
CA GLU A 15 -8.96 -5.85 14.96
C GLU A 15 -7.94 -5.16 15.88
N VAL A 16 -8.35 -4.90 17.11
CA VAL A 16 -7.49 -4.37 18.17
C VAL A 16 -7.28 -5.48 19.20
N ALA A 17 -6.03 -5.71 19.60
CA ALA A 17 -5.66 -6.66 20.62
C ALA A 17 -5.13 -5.93 21.86
N ALA A 18 -5.55 -6.36 23.05
CA ALA A 18 -4.95 -6.03 24.32
C ALA A 18 -4.20 -7.25 24.85
N LEU A 19 -2.89 -7.14 24.93
CA LEU A 19 -1.96 -8.19 25.33
C LEU A 19 -1.41 -7.86 26.73
N PRO A 20 -1.32 -8.83 27.65
CA PRO A 20 -0.76 -8.56 28.98
C PRO A 20 0.78 -8.51 28.99
N VAL A 21 1.41 -8.79 27.84
CA VAL A 21 2.86 -8.86 27.62
C VAL A 21 3.23 -8.16 26.32
N ASP A 22 4.50 -7.76 26.18
CA ASP A 22 5.00 -7.11 24.95
C ASP A 22 5.35 -8.17 23.89
N PRO A 23 4.57 -8.31 22.80
CA PRO A 23 4.89 -9.27 21.76
C PRO A 23 6.16 -8.90 20.99
N ASP A 24 6.44 -7.61 20.79
CA ASP A 24 7.59 -7.16 20.01
C ASP A 24 8.89 -7.44 20.77
N ALA A 25 8.93 -7.22 22.10
CA ALA A 25 10.10 -7.57 22.90
C ALA A 25 10.41 -9.08 22.89
N LEU A 26 9.39 -9.93 22.86
CA LEU A 26 9.57 -11.38 22.71
C LEU A 26 10.16 -11.74 21.34
N LEU A 27 9.63 -11.14 20.27
CA LEU A 27 10.13 -11.33 18.91
C LEU A 27 11.57 -10.81 18.74
N ASP A 28 11.88 -9.64 19.31
CA ASP A 28 13.21 -9.05 19.28
C ASP A 28 14.23 -9.93 20.02
N SER A 29 13.84 -10.49 21.17
CA SER A 29 14.67 -11.45 21.91
C SER A 29 14.95 -12.71 21.10
N LEU A 30 13.94 -13.25 20.39
CA LEU A 30 14.10 -14.42 19.53
C LEU A 30 14.96 -14.10 18.29
N ALA A 31 14.76 -12.95 17.68
CA ALA A 31 15.57 -12.47 16.56
C ALA A 31 17.04 -12.32 16.95
N ALA A 32 17.32 -11.77 18.14
CA ALA A 32 18.68 -11.62 18.67
C ALA A 32 19.35 -12.97 18.98
N ALA A 33 18.57 -13.98 19.37
CA ALA A 33 19.05 -15.33 19.64
C ALA A 33 19.18 -16.21 18.38
N ALA A 34 18.68 -15.74 17.22
CA ALA A 34 18.66 -16.52 16.01
C ALA A 34 20.09 -16.85 15.51
N ARG A 35 20.32 -18.11 15.15
CA ARG A 35 21.63 -18.59 14.64
C ARG A 35 22.05 -17.92 13.34
N ARG A 36 21.07 -17.48 12.54
CA ARG A 36 21.29 -16.77 11.29
C ARG A 36 20.76 -15.35 11.45
N PRO A 37 21.47 -14.32 10.97
CA PRO A 37 20.97 -12.96 11.02
C PRO A 37 19.71 -12.83 10.17
N LYS A 38 18.83 -11.90 10.57
CA LYS A 38 17.66 -11.53 9.77
C LYS A 38 18.10 -11.03 8.39
N PRO A 39 17.55 -11.56 7.29
CA PRO A 39 17.81 -11.01 5.95
C PRO A 39 17.44 -9.53 5.88
N VAL A 40 18.29 -8.72 5.28
CA VAL A 40 18.09 -7.27 5.13
C VAL A 40 17.88 -6.93 3.66
N PHE A 41 16.87 -6.13 3.35
CA PHE A 41 16.50 -5.78 1.98
C PHE A 41 16.47 -4.26 1.77
N ALA A 42 17.35 -3.50 2.42
CA ALA A 42 17.32 -2.04 2.45
C ALA A 42 17.14 -1.35 1.08
N GLY A 43 17.72 -1.89 0.00
CA GLY A 43 17.50 -1.37 -1.36
C GLY A 43 16.05 -1.54 -1.84
N LEU A 44 15.50 -2.74 -1.66
CA LEU A 44 14.12 -3.09 -2.02
C LEU A 44 13.12 -2.40 -1.10
N GLU A 45 13.43 -2.26 0.19
CA GLU A 45 12.60 -1.53 1.16
C GLU A 45 12.46 -0.06 0.79
N ARG A 46 13.53 0.59 0.32
CA ARG A 46 13.45 1.96 -0.22
C ARG A 46 12.58 2.03 -1.48
N GLU A 47 12.74 1.06 -2.39
CA GLU A 47 11.94 0.99 -3.62
C GLU A 47 10.45 0.82 -3.28
N MET A 48 10.11 -0.10 -2.37
CA MET A 48 8.76 -0.27 -1.85
C MET A 48 8.24 0.99 -1.16
N ALA A 49 9.03 1.64 -0.31
CA ALA A 49 8.62 2.86 0.39
C ALA A 49 8.27 4.01 -0.57
N SER A 50 8.96 4.09 -1.71
CA SER A 50 8.70 5.04 -2.78
C SER A 50 7.51 4.66 -3.69
N PHE A 51 7.05 3.41 -3.63
CA PHE A 51 5.91 2.96 -4.41
C PHE A 51 4.63 3.67 -3.96
N ARG A 52 3.85 4.15 -4.94
CA ARG A 52 2.52 4.72 -4.75
C ARG A 52 1.62 4.17 -5.85
N ALA A 53 0.53 3.51 -5.46
CA ALA A 53 -0.38 2.88 -6.41
C ALA A 53 -1.06 3.91 -7.34
N ASP A 54 -1.37 5.10 -6.82
CA ASP A 54 -2.09 6.16 -7.55
C ASP A 54 -1.16 7.21 -8.19
N ASP A 55 0.13 7.16 -7.85
CA ASP A 55 1.07 8.27 -8.02
C ASP A 55 2.34 7.82 -8.74
N THR A 56 2.33 6.65 -9.41
CA THR A 56 3.42 6.24 -10.29
C THR A 56 3.64 7.37 -11.28
N PRO A 57 4.73 8.15 -11.13
CA PRO A 57 5.02 9.21 -12.07
C PRO A 57 5.13 8.54 -13.44
N ASP A 58 4.81 9.27 -14.50
CA ASP A 58 4.89 8.79 -15.88
C ASP A 58 6.34 8.51 -16.31
N THR A 59 7.03 7.60 -15.62
CA THR A 59 8.42 7.20 -15.80
C THR A 59 8.60 6.34 -17.05
N THR A 60 7.48 5.95 -17.67
CA THR A 60 7.43 5.23 -18.95
C THR A 60 7.01 6.11 -20.11
N GLY A 61 6.63 7.37 -19.86
CA GLY A 61 6.15 8.29 -20.89
C GLY A 61 4.75 7.91 -21.43
N SER A 62 4.03 7.03 -20.75
CA SER A 62 2.65 6.62 -21.03
C SER A 62 1.69 7.81 -21.09
N ALA A 63 1.68 8.70 -20.11
CA ALA A 63 0.83 9.89 -20.11
C ALA A 63 1.19 10.85 -21.26
N ARG A 64 2.49 11.01 -21.56
CA ARG A 64 2.93 11.74 -22.76
C ARG A 64 2.46 11.07 -24.05
N ALA A 65 2.56 9.75 -24.16
CA ALA A 65 2.18 8.99 -25.33
C ALA A 65 0.65 8.97 -25.53
N ILE A 66 -0.13 8.88 -24.46
CA ILE A 66 -1.59 9.00 -24.46
C ILE A 66 -1.98 10.38 -24.99
N ARG A 67 -1.44 11.47 -24.42
CA ARG A 67 -1.72 12.83 -24.90
C ARG A 67 -1.36 13.04 -26.37
N ALA A 68 -0.23 12.48 -26.83
CA ALA A 68 0.19 12.58 -28.23
C ALA A 68 -0.74 11.79 -29.17
N TRP A 69 -1.25 10.66 -28.73
CA TRP A 69 -2.24 9.87 -29.46
C TRP A 69 -3.59 10.59 -29.53
N ASP A 70 -4.09 11.12 -28.40
CA ASP A 70 -5.34 11.89 -28.32
C ASP A 70 -5.28 13.11 -29.27
N ALA A 71 -4.22 13.92 -29.20
CA ALA A 71 -4.07 15.07 -30.09
C ALA A 71 -4.05 14.70 -31.59
N THR A 72 -3.49 13.52 -31.93
CA THR A 72 -3.50 13.02 -33.31
C THR A 72 -4.88 12.53 -33.73
N ARG A 73 -5.62 11.87 -32.82
CA ARG A 73 -7.00 11.45 -33.02
C ARG A 73 -7.90 12.66 -33.26
N ASP A 74 -7.79 13.70 -32.43
CA ASP A 74 -8.57 14.94 -32.57
C ASP A 74 -8.30 15.62 -33.92
N SER A 75 -7.05 15.58 -34.38
CA SER A 75 -6.65 16.10 -35.70
C SER A 75 -7.26 15.29 -36.86
N VAL A 76 -7.37 13.96 -36.71
CA VAL A 76 -8.04 13.08 -37.69
C VAL A 76 -9.54 13.39 -37.73
N GLU A 77 -10.17 13.52 -36.57
CA GLU A 77 -11.61 13.81 -36.45
C GLU A 77 -11.96 15.17 -37.08
N THR A 78 -11.21 16.22 -36.73
CA THR A 78 -11.39 17.57 -37.29
C THR A 78 -11.24 17.59 -38.82
N LEU A 79 -10.23 16.88 -39.36
CA LEU A 79 -10.00 16.85 -40.80
C LEU A 79 -11.02 15.98 -41.54
N ALA A 80 -11.48 14.88 -40.93
CA ALA A 80 -12.54 14.05 -41.47
C ALA A 80 -13.86 14.83 -41.55
N ASP A 81 -14.20 15.62 -40.52
CA ASP A 81 -15.37 16.49 -40.51
C ASP A 81 -15.28 17.57 -41.58
N THR A 82 -14.10 18.18 -41.75
CA THR A 82 -13.84 19.15 -42.83
C THR A 82 -14.07 18.51 -44.20
N LEU A 83 -13.54 17.30 -44.43
CA LEU A 83 -13.70 16.57 -45.69
C LEU A 83 -15.16 16.20 -46.00
N ARG A 84 -16.00 15.96 -44.98
CA ARG A 84 -17.44 15.68 -45.18
C ARG A 84 -18.19 16.87 -45.76
N ALA A 85 -17.75 18.10 -45.46
CA ALA A 85 -18.36 19.33 -45.95
C ALA A 85 -17.84 19.78 -47.34
N MET A 86 -16.82 19.11 -47.89
CA MET A 86 -16.17 19.50 -49.14
C MET A 86 -16.71 18.75 -50.36
N ASP A 87 -16.66 19.41 -51.52
CA ASP A 87 -16.91 18.75 -52.80
C ASP A 87 -15.75 17.81 -53.17
N ARG A 88 -16.08 16.55 -53.45
CA ARG A 88 -15.13 15.47 -53.77
C ARG A 88 -14.41 15.67 -55.10
N ALA A 89 -14.99 16.45 -56.02
CA ALA A 89 -14.34 16.75 -57.30
C ALA A 89 -13.23 17.81 -57.18
N SER A 90 -13.23 18.57 -56.08
CA SER A 90 -12.29 19.67 -55.87
C SER A 90 -10.83 19.21 -55.67
N LEU A 91 -9.89 20.06 -56.09
CA LEU A 91 -8.46 19.84 -55.83
C LEU A 91 -8.16 19.89 -54.32
N ALA A 92 -8.84 20.81 -53.60
CA ALA A 92 -8.74 20.95 -52.15
C ALA A 92 -9.15 19.68 -51.40
N TYR A 93 -10.16 18.94 -51.88
CA TYR A 93 -10.53 17.64 -51.29
C TYR A 93 -9.41 16.60 -51.43
N ARG A 94 -8.77 16.53 -52.61
CA ARG A 94 -7.66 15.58 -52.84
C ARG A 94 -6.47 15.86 -51.95
N GLU A 95 -6.12 17.14 -51.75
CA GLU A 95 -5.05 17.56 -50.84
C GLU A 95 -5.40 17.26 -49.38
N ALA A 96 -6.61 17.60 -48.94
CA ALA A 96 -7.09 17.31 -47.59
C ALA A 96 -7.17 15.79 -47.33
N TYR A 97 -7.55 15.00 -48.32
CA TYR A 97 -7.59 13.54 -48.22
C TYR A 97 -6.17 12.93 -48.12
N ALA A 98 -5.21 13.43 -48.90
CA ALA A 98 -3.80 13.02 -48.76
C ALA A 98 -3.25 13.34 -47.37
N ARG A 99 -3.60 14.51 -46.82
CA ARG A 99 -3.27 14.89 -45.44
C ARG A 99 -3.93 13.97 -44.41
N LEU A 100 -5.20 13.62 -44.61
CA LEU A 100 -5.93 12.67 -43.75
C LEU A 100 -5.25 11.30 -43.73
N ARG A 101 -4.84 10.79 -44.90
CA ARG A 101 -4.09 9.53 -45.00
C ARG A 101 -2.80 9.56 -44.19
N GLY A 102 -2.01 10.64 -44.30
CA GLY A 102 -0.80 10.82 -43.50
C GLY A 102 -1.07 10.92 -41.99
N LEU A 103 -2.21 11.48 -41.58
CA LEU A 103 -2.63 11.49 -40.18
C LEU A 103 -3.03 10.09 -39.67
N TYR A 104 -3.70 9.27 -40.48
CA TYR A 104 -4.01 7.87 -40.11
C TYR A 104 -2.74 7.03 -39.90
N GLU A 105 -1.75 7.17 -40.78
CA GLU A 105 -0.45 6.49 -40.63
C GLU A 105 0.24 6.92 -39.32
N ARG A 106 0.25 8.24 -39.05
CA ARG A 106 0.80 8.78 -37.80
C ARG A 106 0.00 8.33 -36.57
N LEU A 107 -1.32 8.22 -36.66
CA LEU A 107 -2.17 7.73 -35.59
C LEU A 107 -1.84 6.27 -35.24
N GLY A 108 -1.61 5.43 -36.25
CA GLY A 108 -1.16 4.04 -36.05
C GLY A 108 0.20 3.96 -35.36
N GLN A 109 1.16 4.81 -35.74
CA GLN A 109 2.46 4.91 -35.08
C GLN A 109 2.32 5.33 -33.61
N ARG A 110 1.51 6.37 -33.34
CA ARG A 110 1.23 6.85 -31.97
C ARG A 110 0.51 5.82 -31.11
N ALA A 111 -0.41 5.04 -31.69
CA ALA A 111 -1.06 3.94 -30.98
C ALA A 111 -0.04 2.88 -30.54
N GLY A 112 0.87 2.48 -31.44
CA GLY A 112 1.95 1.54 -31.10
C GLY A 112 2.94 2.08 -30.06
N GLU A 113 3.23 3.38 -30.05
CA GLU A 113 4.05 4.03 -29.01
C GLU A 113 3.34 4.05 -27.66
N ARG A 114 2.06 4.41 -27.63
CA ARG A 114 1.20 4.39 -26.44
C ARG A 114 1.17 2.99 -25.83
N ASP A 115 0.88 1.98 -26.64
CA ASP A 115 0.73 0.61 -26.16
C ASP A 115 2.05 0.09 -25.59
N ARG A 116 3.19 0.36 -26.23
CA ARG A 116 4.52 0.03 -25.70
C ARG A 116 4.83 0.73 -24.38
N ALA A 117 4.50 2.02 -24.26
CA ALA A 117 4.73 2.77 -23.04
C ALA A 117 3.89 2.23 -21.86
N VAL A 118 2.61 1.93 -22.11
CA VAL A 118 1.70 1.34 -21.12
C VAL A 118 2.18 -0.05 -20.69
N GLN A 119 2.54 -0.93 -21.63
CA GLN A 119 3.05 -2.27 -21.31
C GLN A 119 4.39 -2.21 -20.56
N GLY A 120 5.26 -1.25 -20.90
CA GLY A 120 6.51 -1.03 -20.17
C GLY A 120 6.30 -0.65 -18.71
N GLY A 121 5.24 0.09 -18.39
CA GLY A 121 4.88 0.45 -17.01
C GLY A 121 4.46 -0.77 -16.20
N LEU A 122 3.53 -1.55 -16.74
CA LEU A 122 3.06 -2.80 -16.14
C LEU A 122 4.19 -3.82 -15.92
N GLY A 123 5.19 -3.84 -16.83
CA GLY A 123 6.37 -4.69 -16.69
C GLY A 123 7.22 -4.36 -15.46
N ARG A 124 7.44 -3.08 -15.17
CA ARG A 124 8.22 -2.64 -13.99
C ARG A 124 7.52 -2.97 -12.68
N GLU A 125 6.21 -2.75 -12.61
CA GLU A 125 5.41 -3.08 -11.42
C GLU A 125 5.42 -4.59 -11.14
N ARG A 126 5.26 -5.41 -12.19
CA ARG A 126 5.33 -6.87 -12.07
C ARG A 126 6.70 -7.34 -11.60
N ASP A 127 7.77 -6.74 -12.12
CA ASP A 127 9.15 -7.06 -11.73
C ASP A 127 9.42 -6.69 -10.26
N LEU A 128 9.01 -5.50 -9.83
CA LEU A 128 9.06 -5.11 -8.41
C LEU A 128 8.29 -6.11 -7.54
N ALA A 129 7.03 -6.41 -7.88
CA ALA A 129 6.21 -7.35 -7.13
C ALA A 129 6.87 -8.74 -7.04
N GLN A 130 7.51 -9.21 -8.11
CA GLN A 130 8.23 -10.49 -8.12
C GLN A 130 9.48 -10.46 -7.22
N ARG A 131 10.25 -9.36 -7.21
CA ARG A 131 11.38 -9.20 -6.28
C ARG A 131 10.91 -9.17 -4.83
N VAL A 132 9.84 -8.43 -4.54
CA VAL A 132 9.23 -8.36 -3.21
C VAL A 132 8.75 -9.74 -2.75
N ALA A 133 8.08 -10.51 -3.60
CA ALA A 133 7.64 -11.85 -3.28
C ALA A 133 8.82 -12.78 -2.90
N ARG A 134 9.90 -12.77 -3.67
CA ARG A 134 11.10 -13.59 -3.37
C ARG A 134 11.76 -13.18 -2.06
N ALA A 135 11.83 -11.88 -1.79
CA ALA A 135 12.39 -11.35 -0.55
C ALA A 135 11.50 -11.74 0.65
N ALA A 136 10.18 -11.62 0.52
CA ALA A 136 9.20 -12.04 1.51
C ALA A 136 9.32 -13.54 1.82
N ASP A 137 9.46 -14.39 0.79
CA ASP A 137 9.68 -15.82 0.98
C ASP A 137 10.97 -16.11 1.75
N SER A 138 12.04 -15.36 1.47
CA SER A 138 13.30 -15.49 2.20
C SER A 138 13.17 -15.07 3.65
N LEU A 139 12.41 -14.01 3.93
CA LEU A 139 12.14 -13.54 5.28
C LEU A 139 11.27 -14.55 6.05
N ARG A 140 10.17 -15.02 5.48
CA ARG A 140 9.30 -16.04 6.11
C ARG A 140 10.06 -17.32 6.46
N ARG A 141 10.95 -17.79 5.59
CA ARG A 141 11.80 -18.96 5.91
C ARG A 141 12.72 -18.71 7.10
N TRP A 142 13.25 -17.50 7.23
CA TRP A 142 14.05 -17.14 8.40
C TRP A 142 13.17 -17.06 9.65
N GLU A 143 12.00 -16.41 9.58
CA GLU A 143 11.06 -16.26 10.69
C GLU A 143 10.56 -17.61 11.22
N GLN A 144 10.28 -18.58 10.34
CA GLN A 144 9.89 -19.93 10.74
C GLN A 144 10.91 -20.60 11.68
N VAL A 145 12.20 -20.31 11.49
CA VAL A 145 13.27 -20.87 12.32
C VAL A 145 13.55 -19.97 13.53
N ALA A 146 13.63 -18.66 13.31
CA ALA A 146 13.96 -17.70 14.36
C ALA A 146 12.85 -17.58 15.42
N TYR A 147 11.59 -17.70 15.00
CA TYR A 147 10.42 -17.53 15.85
C TYR A 147 9.69 -18.84 16.15
N ALA A 148 10.34 -20.00 15.95
CA ALA A 148 9.75 -21.31 16.20
C ALA A 148 9.17 -21.42 17.63
N ASP A 149 9.89 -20.87 18.62
CA ASP A 149 9.51 -20.91 20.04
C ASP A 149 8.56 -19.77 20.45
N PHE A 150 8.15 -18.89 19.53
CA PHE A 150 7.33 -17.73 19.87
C PHE A 150 5.97 -18.11 20.49
N PRO A 151 5.20 -19.06 19.94
CA PRO A 151 3.90 -19.42 20.53
C PRO A 151 4.03 -19.88 21.98
N ASP A 152 4.98 -20.76 22.28
CA ASP A 152 5.19 -21.32 23.63
C ASP A 152 5.65 -20.25 24.63
N ARG A 153 6.53 -19.33 24.18
CA ARG A 153 6.97 -18.20 25.01
C ARG A 153 5.85 -17.22 25.27
N LEU A 154 5.03 -16.91 24.26
CA LEU A 154 3.88 -16.04 24.41
C LEU A 154 2.86 -16.64 25.37
N GLU A 155 2.50 -17.92 25.20
CA GLU A 155 1.58 -18.63 26.09
C GLU A 155 2.09 -18.64 27.53
N THR A 156 3.38 -18.94 27.72
CA THR A 156 4.01 -18.94 29.04
C THR A 156 3.98 -17.55 29.68
N ALA A 157 4.30 -16.51 28.93
CA ALA A 157 4.30 -15.13 29.43
C ALA A 157 2.87 -14.64 29.76
N VAL A 158 1.88 -14.98 28.92
CA VAL A 158 0.46 -14.68 29.17
C VAL A 158 -0.02 -15.40 30.43
N ARG A 159 0.26 -16.70 30.57
CA ARG A 159 -0.09 -17.47 31.77
C ARG A 159 0.56 -16.91 33.04
N GLN A 160 1.83 -16.53 32.99
CA GLN A 160 2.55 -15.91 34.10
C GLN A 160 1.96 -14.54 34.49
N SER A 161 1.36 -13.83 33.55
CA SER A 161 0.70 -12.55 33.82
C SER A 161 -0.62 -12.70 34.59
N GLY A 162 -1.22 -13.90 34.61
CA GLY A 162 -2.54 -14.15 35.19
C GLY A 162 -3.68 -13.42 34.49
N ARG A 163 -3.49 -12.99 33.25
CA ARG A 163 -4.44 -12.21 32.45
C ARG A 163 -4.58 -12.80 31.06
N ASP A 164 -5.77 -12.74 30.49
CA ASP A 164 -6.04 -13.24 29.14
C ASP A 164 -5.82 -12.17 28.07
N VAL A 165 -5.42 -12.61 26.88
CA VAL A 165 -5.45 -11.77 25.68
C VAL A 165 -6.90 -11.42 25.33
N ARG A 166 -7.16 -10.15 25.00
CA ARG A 166 -8.48 -9.69 24.53
C ARG A 166 -8.35 -9.14 23.12
N GLN A 167 -9.27 -9.51 22.24
CA GLN A 167 -9.34 -8.99 20.87
C GLN A 167 -10.76 -8.55 20.57
N ILE A 168 -10.91 -7.32 20.08
CA ILE A 168 -12.20 -6.72 19.75
C ILE A 168 -12.01 -5.87 18.49
N PRO A 169 -12.87 -6.05 17.46
CA PRO A 169 -12.88 -5.18 16.31
C PRO A 169 -13.45 -3.80 16.68
N THR A 170 -12.97 -2.75 16.02
CA THR A 170 -13.61 -1.44 16.10
C THR A 170 -15.01 -1.44 15.52
N ASP A 171 -15.91 -0.68 16.13
CA ASP A 171 -17.26 -0.47 15.63
C ASP A 171 -17.32 0.48 14.40
N SER A 172 -18.53 0.78 13.93
CA SER A 172 -18.74 1.71 12.80
C SER A 172 -18.25 3.13 13.05
N SER A 173 -18.00 3.50 14.30
CA SER A 173 -17.40 4.79 14.68
C SER A 173 -15.88 4.74 14.79
N GLY A 174 -15.26 3.58 14.56
CA GLY A 174 -13.82 3.36 14.65
C GLY A 174 -13.32 3.20 16.07
N VAL A 175 -14.17 2.80 17.02
CA VAL A 175 -13.83 2.67 18.44
C VAL A 175 -13.89 1.21 18.88
N ALA A 176 -12.89 0.77 19.64
CA ALA A 176 -12.89 -0.51 20.34
C ALA A 176 -12.92 -0.27 21.86
N HIS A 177 -13.85 -0.92 22.56
CA HIS A 177 -14.03 -0.79 24.00
C HIS A 177 -13.57 -2.05 24.71
N PHE A 178 -12.62 -1.90 25.64
CA PHE A 178 -12.12 -3.01 26.45
C PHE A 178 -12.46 -2.80 27.93
N THR A 179 -12.89 -3.86 28.59
CA THR A 179 -12.92 -3.95 30.06
C THR A 179 -11.78 -4.86 30.50
N LEU A 180 -10.72 -4.26 31.05
CA LEU A 180 -9.49 -4.96 31.43
C LEU A 180 -9.21 -4.76 32.92
N PRO A 181 -8.68 -5.78 33.62
CA PRO A 181 -8.23 -5.62 34.99
C PRO A 181 -7.04 -4.64 35.08
N PRO A 182 -6.82 -4.02 36.25
CA PRO A 182 -5.67 -3.15 36.49
C PRO A 182 -4.34 -3.84 36.17
N GLY A 183 -3.41 -3.07 35.61
CA GLY A 183 -2.11 -3.56 35.20
C GLY A 183 -1.58 -2.92 33.93
N ARG A 184 -0.40 -3.37 33.50
CA ARG A 184 0.19 -2.99 32.22
C ARG A 184 -0.34 -3.90 31.12
N TRP A 185 -0.75 -3.28 30.02
CA TRP A 185 -1.26 -3.89 28.81
C TRP A 185 -0.53 -3.31 27.60
N TRP A 186 -0.45 -4.08 26.53
CA TRP A 186 0.03 -3.66 25.23
C TRP A 186 -1.14 -3.65 24.27
N ILE A 187 -1.42 -2.49 23.70
CA ILE A 187 -2.47 -2.34 22.70
C ILE A 187 -1.82 -2.46 21.33
N GLN A 188 -2.26 -3.46 20.58
CA GLN A 188 -1.76 -3.78 19.26
C GLN A 188 -2.88 -3.67 18.23
N ALA A 189 -2.57 -3.09 17.08
CA ALA A 189 -3.45 -3.10 15.92
C ALA A 189 -2.61 -3.05 14.64
N ARG A 190 -3.17 -3.54 13.53
CA ARG A 190 -2.51 -3.45 12.22
C ARG A 190 -3.54 -3.26 11.10
N VAL A 191 -3.19 -2.46 10.10
CA VAL A 191 -4.00 -2.26 8.90
C VAL A 191 -3.10 -2.11 7.68
N ARG A 192 -3.55 -2.60 6.53
CA ARG A 192 -2.83 -2.42 5.26
C ARG A 192 -2.71 -0.93 4.96
N ASP A 193 -1.59 -0.52 4.37
CA ASP A 193 -1.46 0.85 3.87
C ASP A 193 -2.38 1.03 2.63
N PRO A 194 -3.27 2.04 2.62
CA PRO A 194 -4.21 2.23 1.53
C PRO A 194 -3.55 2.72 0.24
N HIS A 195 -2.35 3.29 0.32
CA HIS A 195 -1.62 3.84 -0.83
C HIS A 195 -0.44 2.97 -1.27
N ASN A 196 -0.07 1.97 -0.47
CA ASN A 196 1.06 1.10 -0.74
C ASN A 196 0.76 -0.37 -0.38
N PRO A 197 0.59 -1.27 -1.36
CA PRO A 197 0.21 -2.67 -1.11
C PRO A 197 1.30 -3.48 -0.40
N PHE A 198 2.53 -2.98 -0.38
CA PHE A 198 3.67 -3.62 0.27
C PHE A 198 3.83 -3.22 1.74
N LEU A 199 3.09 -2.22 2.23
CA LEU A 199 3.27 -1.70 3.57
C LEU A 199 2.01 -1.93 4.43
N GLU A 200 2.23 -1.97 5.73
CA GLU A 200 1.18 -1.92 6.74
C GLU A 200 1.49 -0.86 7.79
N ARG A 201 0.41 -0.31 8.35
CA ARG A 201 0.45 0.49 9.57
C ARG A 201 0.32 -0.46 10.74
N TYR A 202 1.25 -0.33 11.67
CA TYR A 202 1.33 -1.15 12.87
C TYR A 202 1.38 -0.26 14.10
N TRP A 203 0.57 -0.57 15.11
CA TRP A 203 0.62 0.06 16.42
C TRP A 203 0.93 -1.00 17.47
N ASN A 204 1.85 -0.70 18.37
CA ASN A 204 2.13 -1.46 19.59
C ASN A 204 2.67 -0.51 20.65
N PHE A 205 1.90 -0.24 21.70
CA PHE A 205 2.35 0.64 22.78
C PHE A 205 1.76 0.21 24.12
N PRO A 206 2.47 0.53 25.22
CA PRO A 206 2.04 0.13 26.55
C PRO A 206 0.99 1.10 27.11
N VAL A 207 0.05 0.55 27.87
CA VAL A 207 -0.98 1.28 28.63
C VAL A 207 -1.01 0.72 30.04
N THR A 208 -1.02 1.60 31.04
CA THR A 208 -1.15 1.19 32.44
C THR A 208 -2.53 1.59 32.95
N LEU A 209 -3.29 0.60 33.41
CA LEU A 209 -4.62 0.76 33.97
C LEU A 209 -4.57 0.68 35.49
N THR A 210 -5.13 1.68 36.17
CA THR A 210 -5.23 1.73 37.64
C THR A 210 -6.61 1.34 38.17
N GLY A 211 -7.60 1.15 37.29
CA GLY A 211 -8.98 0.78 37.64
C GLY A 211 -9.91 1.94 37.99
N LEU A 212 -9.38 3.17 38.13
CA LEU A 212 -10.15 4.33 38.59
C LEU A 212 -10.61 5.26 37.46
N VAL A 213 -9.95 5.21 36.30
CA VAL A 213 -10.17 6.16 35.20
C VAL A 213 -10.12 5.42 33.87
N ALA A 214 -11.07 5.73 32.99
CA ALA A 214 -11.06 5.25 31.62
C ALA A 214 -9.87 5.88 30.85
N VAL A 215 -9.07 5.03 30.19
CA VAL A 215 -7.94 5.49 29.37
C VAL A 215 -8.34 5.46 27.90
N ALA A 216 -8.28 6.62 27.25
CA ALA A 216 -8.51 6.74 25.82
C ALA A 216 -7.17 6.75 25.07
N VAL A 217 -7.04 5.81 24.15
CA VAL A 217 -5.82 5.57 23.40
C VAL A 217 -6.08 5.79 21.92
N PRO A 218 -5.57 6.90 21.33
CA PRO A 218 -5.82 7.19 19.93
C PRO A 218 -4.85 6.44 19.02
N LEU A 219 -5.38 5.56 18.17
CA LEU A 219 -4.64 4.93 17.07
C LEU A 219 -4.64 5.87 15.87
N LEU A 220 -3.63 6.71 15.75
CA LEU A 220 -3.54 7.71 14.67
C LEU A 220 -2.51 7.30 13.64
N ASP A 221 -2.67 7.79 12.41
CA ASP A 221 -1.71 7.61 11.32
C ASP A 221 -0.28 8.01 11.75
N ARG A 222 -0.14 9.19 12.36
CA ARG A 222 1.14 9.70 12.88
C ARG A 222 1.78 8.87 14.01
N THR A 223 1.00 8.02 14.68
CA THR A 223 1.50 7.14 15.75
C THR A 223 1.70 5.72 15.25
N ALA A 224 1.39 5.44 13.98
CA ALA A 224 1.65 4.16 13.36
C ALA A 224 3.14 4.05 12.99
N ILE A 225 3.68 2.85 13.19
CA ILE A 225 4.94 2.45 12.58
C ILE A 225 4.59 1.84 11.22
N ILE A 226 5.24 2.32 10.17
CA ILE A 226 5.12 1.72 8.84
C ILE A 226 6.05 0.52 8.78
N ARG A 227 5.50 -0.67 8.52
CA ARG A 227 6.25 -1.93 8.40
C ARG A 227 6.04 -2.53 7.02
N TRP A 228 7.04 -3.29 6.56
CA TRP A 228 6.89 -4.14 5.38
C TRP A 228 5.90 -5.26 5.70
N ARG A 229 4.95 -5.46 4.79
CA ARG A 229 4.01 -6.57 4.81
C ARG A 229 4.54 -7.70 3.94
N HIS A 230 4.96 -8.80 4.56
CA HIS A 230 5.49 -10.00 3.90
C HIS A 230 4.72 -11.27 4.24
#